data_AF-A0A1Q7IQE4-F1
#
_entry.id   AF-A0A1Q7IQE4-F1
#
_cell.length_a   1.000
_cell.length_b   1.000
_cell.length_c   1.000
_cell.angle_alpha   90.00
_cell.angle_beta   90.00
_cell.angle_gamma   90.00
#
_symmetry.space_group_name_H-M   'P 1'
#
loop_
_entity.id
_entity.type
_entity.pdbx_description
1 polymer ?
#
loop_
_entity_poly.entity_id
_entity_poly.type
_entity_poly.pdbx_seq_one_letter_code
_entity_poly.pdbx_strand_id
1 'polypeptide(L)'
;MLKQLHSRHRANEDLMARLRSASRRRQTRMSRAISEEALLEAVADTSRRRVLDLLLAHGEVTPTALAEELPFTRQAVTKHLAVLDRAGLVASTRRGREVRYSIRPEHLDIAVRAMAKVAARWDARLGAIKRMAESNAVARKKVAPPLKRPRTTLDSKAGP
;
A
#
# COMPACT_ATOMS: atom_id res chain seq x y z
N MET A 1 32.78 -43.10 32.26
CA MET A 1 33.14 -41.97 31.37
C MET A 1 32.32 -41.93 30.07
N LEU A 2 32.09 -43.05 29.37
CA LEU A 2 31.39 -43.11 28.05
C LEU A 2 29.90 -42.68 28.03
N LYS A 3 29.14 -42.81 29.14
CA LYS A 3 27.72 -42.40 29.20
C LYS A 3 27.52 -40.88 29.20
N GLN A 4 28.51 -40.12 29.66
CA GLN A 4 28.42 -38.66 29.83
C GLN A 4 28.69 -37.90 28.52
N LEU A 5 29.51 -38.47 27.63
CA LEU A 5 29.80 -37.92 26.30
C LEU A 5 28.60 -38.02 25.34
N HIS A 6 27.91 -39.18 25.32
CA HIS A 6 26.71 -39.40 24.51
C HIS A 6 25.49 -38.60 24.99
N SER A 7 25.42 -38.27 26.28
CA SER A 7 24.38 -37.40 26.85
C SER A 7 24.58 -35.95 26.41
N ARG A 8 25.84 -35.47 26.44
CA ARG A 8 26.22 -34.15 25.95
C ARG A 8 26.01 -33.98 24.45
N HIS A 9 26.29 -35.02 23.66
CA HIS A 9 26.06 -34.98 22.21
C HIS A 9 24.57 -34.84 21.87
N ARG A 10 23.69 -35.59 22.54
CA ARG A 10 22.23 -35.50 22.35
C ARG A 10 21.67 -34.15 22.79
N ALA A 11 22.13 -33.61 23.92
CA ALA A 11 21.72 -32.28 24.38
C ALA A 11 22.15 -31.17 23.41
N ASN A 12 23.30 -31.32 22.75
CA ASN A 12 23.79 -30.34 21.78
C ASN A 12 23.03 -30.42 20.45
N GLU A 13 22.63 -31.62 20.01
CA GLU A 13 21.76 -31.79 18.83
C GLU A 13 20.38 -31.18 19.02
N ASP A 14 19.77 -31.36 20.20
CA ASP A 14 18.47 -30.76 20.55
C ASP A 14 18.55 -29.23 20.62
N LEU A 15 19.64 -28.68 21.19
CA LEU A 15 19.90 -27.25 21.21
C LEU A 15 20.05 -26.70 19.79
N MET A 16 20.80 -27.38 18.93
CA MET A 16 20.98 -26.98 17.53
C MET A 16 19.72 -27.17 16.67
N ALA A 17 18.88 -28.17 16.95
CA ALA A 17 17.56 -28.31 16.33
C ALA A 17 16.60 -27.19 16.77
N ARG A 18 16.63 -26.79 18.04
CA ARG A 18 15.87 -25.64 18.58
C ARG A 18 16.35 -24.31 18.01
N LEU A 19 17.66 -24.11 17.88
CA LEU A 19 18.22 -22.91 17.25
C LEU A 19 17.92 -22.88 15.75
N ARG A 20 17.99 -24.02 15.04
CA ARG A 20 17.62 -24.13 13.62
C ARG A 20 16.12 -23.95 13.38
N SER A 21 15.26 -24.37 14.30
CA SER A 21 13.80 -24.19 14.21
C SER A 21 13.36 -22.79 14.65
N ALA A 22 14.01 -22.18 15.64
CA ALA A 22 13.82 -20.78 16.01
C ALA A 22 14.35 -19.84 14.90
N SER A 23 15.50 -20.16 14.32
CA SER A 23 16.07 -19.47 13.15
C SER A 23 15.18 -19.63 11.92
N ARG A 24 14.67 -20.84 11.62
CA ARG A 24 13.65 -21.03 10.56
C ARG A 24 12.38 -20.25 10.84
N ARG A 25 11.78 -20.30 12.03
CA ARG A 25 10.59 -19.48 12.37
C ARG A 25 10.84 -17.98 12.24
N ARG A 26 12.05 -17.52 12.53
CA ARG A 26 12.48 -16.12 12.37
C ARG A 26 12.75 -15.76 10.90
N GLN A 27 13.31 -16.69 10.12
CA GLN A 27 13.60 -16.55 8.69
C GLN A 27 12.35 -16.62 7.83
N THR A 28 11.40 -17.52 8.12
CA THR A 28 10.10 -17.62 7.44
C THR A 28 9.21 -16.39 7.71
N ARG A 29 9.43 -15.70 8.84
CA ARG A 29 8.83 -14.39 9.14
C ARG A 29 9.49 -13.23 8.38
N MET A 30 10.75 -13.37 7.97
CA MET A 30 11.51 -12.32 7.26
C MET A 30 11.45 -12.44 5.73
N SER A 31 10.98 -13.55 5.16
CA SER A 31 11.03 -13.79 3.70
C SER A 31 9.71 -14.23 3.09
N ARG A 32 8.59 -13.60 3.45
CA ARG A 32 7.50 -13.45 2.48
C ARG A 32 7.78 -12.12 1.80
N ALA A 33 8.08 -12.16 0.50
CA ALA A 33 8.28 -10.96 -0.30
C ALA A 33 7.18 -9.95 0.04
N ILE A 34 7.57 -8.73 0.38
CA ILE A 34 6.63 -7.69 0.80
C ILE A 34 5.70 -7.42 -0.37
N SER A 35 4.41 -7.60 -0.13
CA SER A 35 3.39 -7.42 -1.16
C SER A 35 3.04 -5.94 -1.27
N GLU A 36 3.21 -5.35 -2.46
CA GLU A 36 2.74 -3.98 -2.73
C GLU A 36 1.24 -3.84 -2.41
N GLU A 37 0.42 -4.86 -2.72
CA GLU A 37 -1.01 -4.88 -2.40
C GLU A 37 -1.25 -4.83 -0.89
N ALA A 38 -0.51 -5.63 -0.11
CA ALA A 38 -0.69 -5.65 1.35
C ALA A 38 -0.28 -4.32 2.00
N LEU A 39 0.75 -3.65 1.45
CA LEU A 39 1.14 -2.32 1.88
C LEU A 39 0.03 -1.31 1.60
N LEU A 40 -0.49 -1.30 0.36
CA LEU A 40 -1.57 -0.39 -0.06
C LEU A 40 -2.84 -0.60 0.76
N GLU A 41 -3.26 -1.85 0.95
CA GLU A 41 -4.41 -2.20 1.80
C GLU A 41 -4.19 -1.73 3.23
N ALA A 42 -2.98 -1.92 3.78
CA ALA A 42 -2.66 -1.49 5.13
C ALA A 42 -2.68 0.05 5.30
N VAL A 43 -2.23 0.83 4.32
CA VAL A 43 -2.26 2.31 4.43
C VAL A 43 -3.61 2.92 4.07
N ALA A 44 -4.52 2.19 3.41
CA ALA A 44 -5.82 2.72 2.99
C ALA A 44 -6.76 3.09 4.15
N ASP A 45 -6.60 2.47 5.33
CA ASP A 45 -7.44 2.74 6.51
C ASP A 45 -6.97 3.97 7.28
N THR A 46 -7.91 4.83 7.67
CA THR A 46 -7.61 6.08 8.38
C THR A 46 -7.10 5.82 9.80
N SER A 47 -7.62 4.80 10.49
CA SER A 47 -7.19 4.47 11.86
C SER A 47 -5.75 3.96 11.88
N ARG A 48 -5.37 3.12 10.91
CA ARG A 48 -3.98 2.68 10.72
C ARG A 48 -3.04 3.82 10.38
N ARG A 49 -3.46 4.78 9.55
CA ARG A 49 -2.67 5.99 9.26
C ARG A 49 -2.40 6.82 10.52
N ARG A 50 -3.40 7.03 11.38
CA ARG A 50 -3.20 7.72 12.68
C ARG A 50 -2.19 7.00 13.58
N VAL A 51 -2.21 5.67 13.61
CA VAL A 51 -1.21 4.87 14.34
C VAL A 51 0.19 5.11 13.75
N LEU A 52 0.33 5.14 12.43
CA LEU A 52 1.60 5.44 11.77
C LEU A 52 2.06 6.88 12.08
N ASP A 53 1.15 7.87 12.06
CA ASP A 53 1.49 9.27 12.35
C ASP A 53 2.10 9.42 13.76
N LEU A 54 1.52 8.76 14.77
CA LEU A 54 2.07 8.78 16.13
C LEU A 54 3.40 8.03 16.22
N LEU A 55 3.55 6.90 15.52
CA LEU A 55 4.84 6.20 15.45
C LEU A 55 5.93 7.04 14.75
N LEU A 56 5.57 7.86 13.76
CA LEU A 56 6.50 8.81 13.13
C LEU A 56 6.91 9.91 14.12
N ALA A 57 5.95 10.43 14.90
CA ALA A 57 6.21 11.51 15.85
C ALA A 57 7.08 11.07 17.05
N HIS A 58 6.86 9.86 17.56
CA HIS A 58 7.46 9.39 18.80
C HIS A 58 8.52 8.28 18.63
N GLY A 59 8.67 7.73 17.43
CA GLY A 59 9.61 6.64 17.15
C GLY A 59 9.12 5.29 17.67
N GLU A 60 9.69 4.81 18.78
CA GLU A 60 9.42 3.47 19.33
C GLU A 60 8.44 3.52 20.52
N VAL A 61 7.19 3.10 20.30
CA VAL A 61 6.06 3.32 21.23
C VAL A 61 5.33 2.02 21.60
N THR A 62 4.76 1.94 22.80
CA THR A 62 3.92 0.79 23.21
C THR A 62 2.48 0.92 22.70
N PRO A 63 1.73 -0.19 22.55
CA PRO A 63 0.31 -0.13 22.22
C PRO A 63 -0.53 0.61 23.27
N THR A 64 -0.09 0.64 24.53
CA THR A 64 -0.79 1.35 25.60
C THR A 64 -0.67 2.85 25.42
N ALA A 65 0.56 3.36 25.22
CA ALA A 65 0.77 4.79 24.97
C ALA A 65 0.06 5.27 23.70
N LEU A 66 0.10 4.49 22.61
CA LEU A 66 -0.66 4.81 21.40
C LEU A 66 -2.17 4.91 21.65
N ALA A 67 -2.72 4.09 22.56
CA ALA A 67 -4.14 4.11 22.87
C ALA A 67 -4.56 5.29 23.75
N GLU A 68 -3.63 5.93 24.44
CA GLU A 68 -3.89 7.14 25.24
C GLU A 68 -4.09 8.37 24.35
N GLU A 69 -3.47 8.40 23.17
CA GLU A 69 -3.53 9.51 22.21
C GLU A 69 -4.53 9.30 21.06
N LEU A 70 -5.07 8.09 20.92
CA LEU A 70 -6.01 7.75 19.85
C LEU A 70 -7.43 7.61 20.38
N PRO A 71 -8.46 7.94 19.57
CA PRO A 71 -9.86 7.77 19.95
C PRO A 71 -10.32 6.30 19.88
N PHE A 72 -9.41 5.34 20.07
CA PHE A 72 -9.66 3.90 19.93
C PHE A 72 -9.11 3.12 21.12
N THR A 73 -9.72 1.98 21.42
CA THR A 73 -9.26 1.13 22.53
C THR A 73 -7.87 0.54 22.26
N ARG A 74 -7.13 0.21 23.32
CA ARG A 74 -5.86 -0.54 23.22
C ARG A 74 -5.99 -1.85 22.43
N GLN A 75 -7.15 -2.52 22.50
CA GLN A 75 -7.42 -3.72 21.71
C GLN A 75 -7.51 -3.40 20.22
N ALA A 76 -8.18 -2.31 19.84
CA ALA A 76 -8.22 -1.84 18.45
C ALA A 76 -6.82 -1.45 17.95
N VAL A 77 -6.05 -0.71 18.76
CA VAL A 77 -4.64 -0.38 18.44
C VAL A 77 -3.81 -1.64 18.20
N THR A 78 -3.93 -2.65 19.06
CA THR A 78 -3.22 -3.93 18.88
C THR A 78 -3.62 -4.64 17.58
N LYS A 79 -4.91 -4.60 17.20
CA LYS A 79 -5.37 -5.14 15.91
C LYS A 79 -4.77 -4.38 14.73
N HIS A 80 -4.75 -3.05 14.79
CA HIS A 80 -4.13 -2.21 13.76
C HIS A 80 -2.63 -2.51 13.62
N LEU A 81 -1.89 -2.57 14.72
CA LEU A 81 -0.47 -2.93 14.74
C LEU A 81 -0.21 -4.32 14.16
N ALA A 82 -1.09 -5.30 14.42
CA ALA A 82 -0.95 -6.64 13.84
C ALA A 82 -1.17 -6.65 12.31
N VAL A 83 -2.03 -5.79 11.77
CA VAL A 83 -2.18 -5.60 10.31
C VAL A 83 -0.92 -4.95 9.74
N LEU A 84 -0.44 -3.88 10.38
CA LEU A 84 0.74 -3.15 9.95
C LEU A 84 2.02 -4.02 10.01
N ASP A 85 2.20 -4.83 11.05
CA ASP A 85 3.34 -5.77 11.19
C ASP A 85 3.30 -6.84 10.09
N ARG A 86 2.12 -7.39 9.78
CA ARG A 86 1.95 -8.36 8.69
C ARG A 86 2.19 -7.77 7.31
N ALA A 87 1.84 -6.50 7.09
CA ALA A 87 2.15 -5.77 5.87
C ALA A 87 3.63 -5.36 5.78
N GLY A 88 4.36 -5.42 6.91
CA GLY A 88 5.75 -5.00 7.01
C GLY A 88 5.94 -3.51 7.25
N LEU A 89 4.91 -2.71 7.53
CA LEU A 89 5.05 -1.26 7.75
C LEU A 89 5.67 -0.91 9.11
N VAL A 90 5.57 -1.82 10.08
CA VAL A 90 6.13 -1.65 11.42
C VAL A 90 6.98 -2.84 11.82
N ALA A 91 7.82 -2.64 12.83
CA ALA A 91 8.57 -3.68 13.52
C ALA A 91 8.14 -3.75 14.98
N SER A 92 8.08 -4.95 15.55
CA SER A 92 7.90 -5.12 17.00
C SER A 92 9.20 -5.52 17.68
N THR A 93 9.53 -4.84 18.78
CA THR A 93 10.69 -5.13 19.63
C THR A 93 10.23 -5.30 21.07
N ARG A 94 10.67 -6.38 21.72
CA ARG A 94 10.37 -6.61 23.14
C ARG A 94 11.45 -5.96 24.00
N ARG A 95 11.06 -5.04 24.89
CA ARG A 95 11.93 -4.43 25.91
C ARG A 95 11.38 -4.77 27.29
N GLY A 96 12.03 -5.74 27.95
CA GLY A 96 11.56 -6.27 29.23
C GLY A 96 10.17 -6.92 29.13
N ARG A 97 9.19 -6.37 29.85
CA ARG A 97 7.80 -6.83 29.85
C ARG A 97 6.95 -6.17 28.76
N GLU A 98 7.45 -5.13 28.11
CA GLU A 98 6.71 -4.37 27.11
C GLU A 98 7.08 -4.78 25.68
N VAL A 99 6.11 -4.70 24.78
CA VAL A 99 6.33 -4.74 23.34
C VAL A 99 6.18 -3.34 22.80
N ARG A 100 7.16 -2.89 22.03
CA ARG A 100 7.16 -1.60 21.38
C ARG A 100 7.18 -1.76 19.87
N TYR A 101 6.63 -0.77 19.19
CA TYR A 101 6.51 -0.73 17.74
C TYR A 101 7.22 0.49 17.21
N SER A 102 7.84 0.34 16.03
CA SER A 102 8.44 1.44 15.27
C SER A 102 8.16 1.24 13.78
N ILE A 103 8.23 2.31 13.01
CA ILE A 103 8.04 2.25 11.55
C ILE A 103 9.24 1.66 10.85
N ARG A 104 9.00 1.04 9.69
CA ARG A 104 9.99 0.65 8.68
C ARG A 104 9.92 1.62 7.49
N PRO A 105 10.69 2.72 7.49
CA PRO A 105 10.61 3.75 6.46
C PRO A 105 10.79 3.19 5.05
N GLU A 106 11.67 2.19 4.91
CA GLU A 106 11.98 1.53 3.65
C GLU A 106 10.75 0.88 2.99
N HIS A 107 9.77 0.43 3.78
CA HIS A 107 8.55 -0.18 3.26
C HIS A 107 7.44 0.83 3.00
N LEU A 108 7.46 1.97 3.71
CA LEU A 108 6.58 3.09 3.39
C LEU A 108 6.89 3.64 1.99
N ASP A 109 8.17 3.74 1.64
CA ASP A 109 8.60 4.14 0.29
C ASP A 109 8.10 3.19 -0.81
N ILE A 110 8.03 1.89 -0.52
CA ILE A 110 7.47 0.91 -1.46
C ILE A 110 5.98 1.18 -1.67
N ALA A 111 5.22 1.47 -0.61
CA ALA A 111 3.80 1.80 -0.71
C ALA A 111 3.56 3.06 -1.55
N VAL A 112 4.38 4.11 -1.35
CA VAL A 112 4.32 5.36 -2.13
C VAL A 112 4.58 5.09 -3.61
N ARG A 113 5.65 4.33 -3.93
CA ARG A 113 5.96 3.96 -5.33
C ARG A 113 4.86 3.11 -5.96
N ALA A 114 4.29 2.17 -5.22
CA ALA A 114 3.19 1.33 -5.71
C ALA A 114 1.97 2.19 -6.08
N MET A 115 1.60 3.15 -5.22
CA MET A 115 0.50 4.08 -5.51
C MET A 115 0.79 4.96 -6.74
N ALA A 116 2.01 5.46 -6.87
CA ALA A 116 2.42 6.24 -8.04
C ALA A 116 2.30 5.43 -9.35
N LYS A 117 2.64 4.13 -9.35
CA LYS A 117 2.43 3.23 -10.50
C LYS A 117 0.94 3.09 -10.85
N VAL A 118 0.05 3.03 -9.85
CA VAL A 118 -1.40 2.97 -10.10
C VAL A 118 -1.87 4.25 -10.79
N ALA A 119 -1.50 5.42 -10.24
CA ALA A 119 -1.84 6.73 -10.81
C ALA A 119 -1.35 6.86 -12.27
N ALA A 120 -0.07 6.56 -12.53
CA ALA A 120 0.52 6.65 -13.86
C ALA A 120 -0.21 5.78 -14.91
N ARG A 121 -0.69 4.59 -14.53
CA ARG A 121 -1.48 3.74 -15.43
C ARG A 121 -2.82 4.36 -15.78
N TRP A 122 -3.49 4.99 -14.81
CA TRP A 122 -4.75 5.70 -15.06
C TRP A 122 -4.53 6.91 -15.96
N ASP A 123 -3.50 7.71 -15.71
CA ASP A 123 -3.15 8.86 -16.54
C ASP A 123 -2.88 8.45 -17.99
N ALA A 124 -2.10 7.37 -18.19
CA ALA A 124 -1.83 6.85 -19.52
C ALA A 124 -3.12 6.39 -20.23
N ARG A 125 -4.02 5.71 -19.52
CA ARG A 125 -5.29 5.23 -20.09
C ARG A 125 -6.23 6.38 -20.43
N LEU A 126 -6.38 7.35 -19.53
CA LEU A 126 -7.20 8.54 -19.75
C LEU A 126 -6.65 9.38 -20.91
N GLY A 127 -5.32 9.53 -21.00
CA GLY A 127 -4.66 10.19 -22.12
C GLY A 127 -4.91 9.50 -23.48
N ALA A 128 -4.93 8.17 -23.51
CA ALA A 128 -5.29 7.43 -24.72
C ALA A 128 -6.75 7.65 -25.14
N ILE A 129 -7.68 7.61 -24.18
CA ILE A 129 -9.12 7.87 -24.43
C ILE A 129 -9.32 9.29 -24.98
N LYS A 130 -8.65 10.29 -24.39
CA LYS A 130 -8.70 11.68 -24.85
C LYS A 130 -8.29 11.81 -26.32
N ARG A 131 -7.15 11.22 -26.71
CA ARG A 131 -6.67 11.25 -28.10
C ARG A 131 -7.65 10.62 -29.09
N MET A 132 -8.27 9.49 -28.73
CA MET A 132 -9.28 8.82 -29.57
C MET A 132 -10.54 9.68 -29.74
N ALA A 133 -10.98 10.35 -28.69
CA ALA A 133 -12.14 11.24 -28.75
C ALA A 133 -11.87 12.47 -29.63
N GLU A 134 -10.69 13.07 -29.49
CA GLU A 134 -10.26 14.24 -30.28
C GLU A 134 -10.09 13.89 -31.76
N SER A 135 -9.48 12.75 -32.10
CA SER A 135 -9.35 12.30 -33.49
C SER A 135 -10.72 12.07 -34.14
N ASN A 136 -11.65 11.46 -33.42
CA ASN A 136 -13.02 11.23 -33.91
C ASN A 136 -13.79 12.54 -34.12
N ALA A 137 -13.61 13.53 -33.23
CA ALA A 137 -14.23 14.84 -33.39
C ALA A 137 -13.69 15.58 -34.62
N VAL A 138 -12.37 15.53 -34.85
CA VAL A 138 -11.74 16.13 -36.04
C VAL A 138 -12.21 15.44 -37.33
N ALA A 139 -12.30 14.10 -37.33
CA ALA A 139 -12.81 13.35 -38.47
C ALA A 139 -14.26 13.74 -38.80
N ARG A 140 -15.15 13.82 -37.80
CA ARG A 140 -16.54 14.26 -37.98
C ARG A 140 -16.62 15.69 -38.55
N LYS A 141 -15.76 16.61 -38.09
CA LYS A 141 -15.74 17.99 -38.59
C LYS A 141 -15.23 18.11 -40.03
N LYS A 142 -14.32 17.23 -40.48
CA LYS A 142 -13.84 17.19 -41.87
C LYS A 142 -14.85 16.57 -42.85
N VAL A 143 -15.73 15.69 -42.39
CA VAL A 143 -16.71 14.98 -43.23
C VAL A 143 -18.02 15.76 -43.38
N ALA A 144 -18.31 16.74 -42.53
CA ALA A 144 -19.50 17.58 -42.67
C ALA A 144 -19.42 18.46 -43.93
N PRO A 145 -20.33 18.31 -44.93
CA PRO A 145 -20.34 19.17 -46.10
C PRO A 145 -20.68 20.61 -45.66
N PRO A 146 -20.17 21.66 -46.33
CA PRO A 146 -20.63 23.01 -46.07
C PRO A 146 -22.13 23.05 -46.39
N LEU A 147 -22.94 23.29 -45.35
CA LEU A 147 -24.36 23.58 -45.52
C LEU A 147 -24.48 24.79 -46.43
N LYS A 148 -24.80 24.58 -47.72
CA LYS A 148 -25.19 25.66 -48.62
C LYS A 148 -26.44 26.27 -48.02
N ARG A 149 -26.33 27.48 -47.48
CA ARG A 149 -27.49 28.27 -47.08
C ARG A 149 -28.37 28.42 -48.33
N PRO A 150 -29.67 28.10 -48.27
CA PRO A 150 -30.54 28.34 -49.41
C PRO A 150 -30.46 29.83 -49.76
N ARG A 151 -30.14 30.13 -51.03
CA ARG A 151 -30.27 31.47 -51.57
C ARG A 151 -31.75 31.81 -51.51
N THR A 152 -32.14 32.66 -50.57
CA THR A 152 -33.45 33.31 -50.59
C THR A 152 -33.44 34.25 -51.80
N THR A 153 -33.90 33.76 -52.95
CA THR A 153 -34.31 34.64 -54.06
C THR A 153 -35.60 35.31 -53.62
N LEU A 154 -35.47 36.44 -52.94
CA LEU A 154 -36.52 37.45 -52.93
C LEU A 154 -36.59 38.04 -54.33
N ASP A 155 -37.32 37.36 -55.22
CA ASP A 155 -37.77 37.97 -56.46
C ASP A 155 -38.88 38.96 -56.10
N SER A 156 -38.46 40.21 -55.94
CA SER A 156 -39.31 41.38 -56.09
C SER A 156 -39.41 41.71 -57.57
N LYS A 157 -40.60 41.56 -58.16
CA LYS A 157 -41.25 42.45 -59.17
C LYS A 157 -42.40 41.69 -59.87
N ALA A 158 -43.65 42.12 -59.69
CA ALA A 158 -44.39 43.12 -60.50
C ALA A 158 -44.98 42.49 -61.78
N GLY A 159 -46.23 42.68 -62.21
CA GLY A 159 -47.35 43.59 -61.90
C GLY A 159 -48.55 43.08 -62.75
N PRO A 160 -49.35 43.91 -63.44
CA PRO A 160 -49.73 45.31 -63.20
C PRO A 160 -51.00 45.46 -62.34
#